data_AF-A0A2S6T7H3-F1
#
_entry.id   AF-A0A2S6T7H3-F1
#
_cell.length_a   1.000
_cell.length_b   1.000
_cell.length_c   1.000
_cell.angle_alpha   90.00
_cell.angle_beta   90.00
_cell.angle_gamma   90.00
#
_symmetry.space_group_name_H-M   'P 1'
#
loop_
_entity.id
_entity.type
_entity.pdbx_description
1 polymer ?
#
loop_
_entity_poly.entity_id
_entity_poly.type
_entity_poly.pdbx_seq_one_letter_code
_entity_poly.pdbx_strand_id
1 'polypeptide(L)'
;MSKNTREFYMICDFTNIIKKTNEITDSKTLCNKIIKDIGFAMLPGSDFGINKELLISRIAFVDFDGANALKIVENSKLLNDNFLKLICPNILEGIKKLKEWIIKRN
;
A
#
# COMPACT_ATOMS: atom_id res chain seq x y z
N MET A 1 15.01 4.96 -8.70
CA MET A 1 14.04 5.89 -8.08
C MET A 1 12.97 6.22 -9.11
N SER A 2 11.76 5.66 -8.99
CA SER A 2 10.63 6.10 -9.82
C SER A 2 10.21 7.50 -9.38
N LYS A 3 10.09 8.44 -10.32
CA LYS A 3 9.50 9.75 -10.07
C LYS A 3 8.03 9.55 -9.65
N ASN A 4 7.70 9.88 -8.41
CA ASN A 4 6.35 9.90 -7.88
C ASN A 4 5.58 11.09 -8.48
N THR A 5 4.92 10.91 -9.63
CA THR A 5 4.12 11.98 -10.26
C THR A 5 2.63 11.94 -9.94
N ARG A 6 2.21 11.25 -8.87
CA ARG A 6 0.85 11.38 -8.29
C ARG A 6 0.92 11.19 -6.76
N GLU A 7 0.71 12.27 -6.03
CA GLU A 7 1.14 12.50 -4.62
C GLU A 7 0.61 11.49 -3.59
N PHE A 8 -0.42 10.69 -3.91
CA PHE A 8 -1.03 9.72 -3.01
C PHE A 8 -0.86 8.26 -3.40
N TYR A 9 -0.11 7.96 -4.47
CA TYR A 9 0.06 6.58 -4.96
C TYR A 9 1.53 6.17 -4.98
N MET A 10 1.80 4.94 -4.56
CA MET A 10 3.12 4.33 -4.70
C MET A 10 3.01 3.06 -5.54
N ILE A 11 3.93 2.92 -6.48
CA ILE A 11 4.12 1.67 -7.22
C ILE A 11 5.13 0.84 -6.44
N CYS A 12 4.77 -0.41 -6.13
CA CYS A 12 5.59 -1.35 -5.39
C CYS A 12 5.89 -2.57 -6.25
N ASP A 13 7.15 -2.96 -6.33
CA ASP A 13 7.59 -4.17 -7.01
C ASP A 13 7.94 -5.25 -5.99
N PHE A 14 7.18 -6.35 -6.02
CA PHE A 14 7.39 -7.51 -5.17
C PHE A 14 8.06 -8.68 -5.89
N THR A 15 8.47 -8.52 -7.16
CA THR A 15 8.93 -9.62 -8.02
C THR A 15 10.13 -10.37 -7.43
N ASN A 16 11.05 -9.65 -6.77
CA ASN A 16 12.25 -10.22 -6.17
C ASN A 16 12.10 -10.51 -4.66
N ILE A 17 10.91 -10.29 -4.10
CA ILE A 17 10.64 -10.42 -2.67
C ILE A 17 9.70 -11.62 -2.46
N ILE A 18 8.61 -11.68 -3.22
CA ILE A 18 7.61 -12.73 -3.09
C ILE A 18 7.88 -13.85 -4.10
N LYS A 19 8.05 -15.07 -3.58
CA LYS A 19 8.14 -16.28 -4.42
C LYS A 19 6.80 -16.55 -5.08
N LYS A 20 6.82 -16.80 -6.39
CA LYS A 20 5.64 -17.28 -7.13
C LYS A 20 5.25 -18.67 -6.65
N THR A 21 3.95 -18.90 -6.54
CA THR A 21 3.35 -20.19 -6.15
C THR A 21 2.14 -20.45 -7.04
N ASN A 22 1.46 -21.59 -6.84
CA ASN A 22 0.21 -21.87 -7.54
C ASN A 22 -0.92 -20.86 -7.18
N GLU A 23 -0.81 -20.18 -6.04
CA GLU A 23 -1.77 -19.14 -5.61
C GLU A 23 -1.35 -17.72 -6.03
N ILE A 24 -0.06 -17.50 -6.33
CA ILE A 24 0.52 -16.21 -6.70
C ILE A 24 1.38 -16.39 -7.95
N THR A 25 0.77 -16.20 -9.11
CA THR A 25 1.44 -16.37 -10.41
C THR A 25 1.72 -15.03 -11.11
N ASP A 26 0.94 -14.01 -10.77
CA ASP A 26 0.92 -12.70 -11.41
C ASP A 26 0.46 -11.58 -10.45
N SER A 27 0.49 -10.34 -10.93
CA SER A 27 0.05 -9.17 -10.13
C SER A 27 -1.40 -9.27 -9.63
N LYS A 28 -2.34 -9.89 -10.37
CA LYS A 28 -3.75 -10.00 -9.97
C LYS A 28 -3.92 -11.00 -8.83
N THR A 29 -3.33 -12.16 -8.98
CA THR A 29 -3.34 -13.22 -7.95
C THR A 29 -2.64 -12.76 -6.68
N LEU A 30 -1.54 -12.00 -6.78
CA LEU A 30 -0.92 -11.35 -5.62
C LEU A 30 -1.91 -10.43 -4.88
N CYS A 31 -2.54 -9.49 -5.58
CA CYS A 31 -3.47 -8.54 -4.96
C CYS A 31 -4.66 -9.27 -4.32
N ASN A 32 -5.21 -10.27 -5.01
CA ASN A 32 -6.30 -11.10 -4.49
C ASN A 32 -5.88 -11.90 -3.25
N LYS A 33 -4.66 -12.40 -3.21
CA LYS A 33 -4.16 -13.15 -2.05
C LYS A 33 -3.99 -12.23 -0.84
N ILE A 34 -3.43 -11.04 -1.04
CA ILE A 34 -3.20 -10.09 0.05
C ILE A 34 -4.51 -9.54 0.62
N ILE A 35 -5.49 -9.19 -0.22
CA ILE A 35 -6.79 -8.72 0.31
C ILE A 35 -7.53 -9.83 1.06
N LYS A 36 -7.43 -11.09 0.62
CA LYS A 36 -8.02 -12.24 1.34
C LYS A 36 -7.32 -12.53 2.66
N ASP A 37 -6.00 -12.46 2.70
CA ASP A 37 -5.21 -12.85 3.86
C ASP A 37 -5.22 -11.76 4.96
N ILE A 38 -5.17 -10.48 4.59
CA ILE A 38 -4.99 -9.38 5.57
C ILE A 38 -5.96 -8.20 5.38
N GLY A 39 -6.89 -8.27 4.42
CA GLY A 39 -7.85 -7.19 4.15
C GLY A 39 -7.22 -5.95 3.50
N PHE A 40 -5.98 -6.03 3.03
CA PHE A 40 -5.27 -4.89 2.44
C PHE A 40 -5.53 -4.81 0.94
N ALA A 41 -6.26 -3.78 0.51
CA ALA A 41 -6.58 -3.57 -0.90
C ALA A 41 -5.46 -2.82 -1.63
N MET A 42 -5.09 -3.32 -2.81
CA MET A 42 -4.18 -2.65 -3.74
C MET A 42 -4.54 -3.04 -5.18
N LEU A 43 -4.07 -2.27 -6.16
CA LEU A 43 -4.38 -2.51 -7.56
C LEU A 43 -3.22 -3.21 -8.26
N PRO A 44 -3.48 -4.25 -9.08
CA PRO A 44 -2.43 -4.95 -9.80
C PRO A 44 -1.82 -4.05 -10.88
N GLY A 45 -0.50 -4.13 -11.05
CA GLY A 45 0.22 -3.36 -12.09
C GLY A 45 -0.29 -3.63 -13.50
N SER A 46 -0.82 -4.85 -13.74
CA SER A 46 -1.41 -5.23 -15.03
C SER A 46 -2.61 -4.38 -15.44
N ASP A 47 -3.36 -3.80 -14.50
CA ASP A 47 -4.45 -2.88 -14.82
C ASP A 47 -3.94 -1.52 -15.36
N PHE A 48 -2.63 -1.27 -15.28
CA PHE A 48 -1.95 -0.08 -15.78
C PHE A 48 -1.00 -0.38 -16.95
N GLY A 49 -1.15 -1.53 -17.60
CA GLY A 49 -0.32 -1.93 -18.75
C GLY A 49 1.08 -2.42 -18.39
N ILE A 50 1.37 -2.65 -17.11
CA ILE A 50 2.62 -3.30 -16.67
C ILE A 50 2.52 -4.80 -16.95
N ASN A 51 3.63 -5.45 -17.31
CA ASN A 51 3.66 -6.89 -17.53
C ASN A 51 3.06 -7.63 -16.31
N LYS A 52 2.01 -8.44 -16.55
CA LYS A 52 1.28 -9.15 -15.49
C LYS A 52 2.17 -10.09 -14.67
N GLU A 53 3.22 -10.64 -15.27
CA GLU A 53 4.14 -11.56 -14.62
C GLU A 53 5.05 -10.88 -13.59
N LEU A 54 5.24 -9.56 -13.72
CA LEU A 54 5.85 -8.77 -12.67
C LEU A 54 4.84 -8.62 -11.54
N LEU A 55 5.30 -8.93 -10.33
CA LEU A 55 4.49 -8.84 -9.11
C LEU A 55 4.44 -7.38 -8.64
N ILE A 56 4.04 -6.48 -9.52
CA ILE A 56 3.93 -5.05 -9.27
C ILE A 56 2.50 -4.69 -8.90
N SER A 57 2.34 -3.79 -7.95
CA SER A 57 1.05 -3.22 -7.57
C SER A 57 1.12 -1.72 -7.34
N ARG A 58 -0.05 -1.08 -7.29
CA ARG A 58 -0.23 0.32 -6.91
C ARG A 58 -1.00 0.39 -5.60
N ILE A 59 -0.39 1.03 -4.62
CA ILE A 59 -0.97 1.31 -3.30
C ILE A 59 -1.46 2.77 -3.28
N ALA A 60 -2.63 3.00 -2.69
CA ALA A 60 -3.19 4.33 -2.50
C ALA A 60 -3.19 4.71 -1.01
N PHE A 61 -2.78 5.93 -0.70
CA PHE A 61 -2.69 6.47 0.66
C PHE A 61 -3.73 7.57 0.91
N VAL A 62 -4.95 7.38 0.40
CA VAL A 62 -6.03 8.39 0.41
C VAL A 62 -7.10 8.16 1.47
N ASP A 63 -6.95 7.11 2.28
CA ASP A 63 -7.89 6.80 3.37
C ASP A 63 -7.61 7.66 4.61
N PHE A 64 -7.95 8.95 4.52
CA PHE A 64 -7.91 9.90 5.63
C PHE A 64 -8.91 11.06 5.47
N ASP A 65 -9.34 11.64 6.59
CA ASP A 65 -10.19 12.84 6.59
C ASP A 65 -9.34 14.11 6.46
N GLY A 66 -9.28 14.65 5.24
CA GLY A 66 -8.52 15.88 4.94
C GLY A 66 -9.02 17.12 5.67
N ALA A 67 -10.32 17.22 5.97
CA ALA A 67 -10.87 18.36 6.70
C ALA A 67 -10.45 18.32 8.17
N ASN A 68 -10.48 17.13 8.79
CA ASN A 68 -9.96 16.94 10.13
C ASN A 68 -8.44 17.14 10.19
N ALA A 69 -7.71 16.63 9.20
CA ALA A 69 -6.26 16.81 9.08
C ALA A 69 -5.89 18.30 9.07
N LEU A 70 -6.56 19.10 8.24
CA LEU A 70 -6.31 20.54 8.13
C LEU A 70 -6.57 21.26 9.47
N LYS A 71 -7.70 20.99 10.12
CA LYS A 71 -8.04 21.56 11.43
C LYS A 71 -6.98 21.25 12.49
N ILE A 72 -6.46 20.03 12.51
CA ILE A 72 -5.43 19.64 13.47
C ILE A 72 -4.11 20.36 13.18
N VAL A 73 -3.69 20.45 11.92
CA VAL A 73 -2.46 21.15 11.53
C VAL A 73 -2.52 22.64 11.88
N GLU A 74 -3.63 23.31 11.58
CA GLU A 74 -3.83 24.74 11.88
C GLU A 74 -3.75 25.05 13.37
N ASN A 75 -4.33 24.19 14.21
CA ASN A 75 -4.42 24.42 15.66
C ASN A 75 -3.19 23.98 16.46
N SER A 76 -2.42 23.01 15.96
CA SER A 76 -1.40 22.34 16.78
C SER A 76 0.02 22.38 16.22
N LYS A 77 0.21 22.75 14.94
CA LYS A 77 1.49 22.59 14.23
C LYS A 77 2.14 21.21 14.42
N LEU A 78 1.38 20.17 14.82
CA LEU A 78 1.90 18.83 15.02
C LEU A 78 2.09 18.17 13.66
N LEU A 79 3.35 18.15 13.21
CA LEU A 79 3.81 17.35 12.07
C LEU A 79 4.83 16.33 12.58
N ASN A 80 4.37 15.34 13.34
CA ASN A 80 5.18 14.23 13.83
C ASN A 80 4.43 12.89 13.65
N ASP A 81 5.06 11.77 14.00
CA ASP A 81 4.46 10.44 13.81
C ASP A 81 3.11 10.24 14.51
N ASN A 82 2.82 10.99 15.57
CA ASN A 82 1.53 10.93 16.26
C ASN A 82 0.41 11.56 15.42
N PHE A 83 0.72 12.51 14.54
CA PHE A 83 -0.22 13.07 13.58
C PHE A 83 -0.73 12.01 12.60
N LEU A 84 0.16 11.20 12.02
CA LEU A 84 -0.23 10.13 11.09
C LEU A 84 -1.08 9.05 11.78
N LYS A 85 -0.79 8.73 13.04
CA LYS A 85 -1.63 7.81 13.84
C LYS A 85 -3.03 8.34 14.08
N LEU A 86 -3.17 9.66 14.18
CA LEU A 86 -4.45 10.31 14.42
C LEU A 86 -5.28 10.42 13.13
N ILE A 87 -4.64 10.76 12.02
CA ILE A 87 -5.33 11.09 10.76
C ILE A 87 -5.47 9.88 9.83
N CYS A 88 -4.49 8.97 9.83
CA CYS A 88 -4.39 7.84 8.91
C CYS A 88 -4.26 6.48 9.63
N PRO A 89 -5.05 6.17 10.69
CA PRO A 89 -4.85 4.96 11.49
C PRO A 89 -4.96 3.67 10.65
N ASN A 90 -5.95 3.60 9.76
CA ASN A 90 -6.18 2.43 8.90
C ASN A 90 -5.01 2.18 7.94
N ILE A 91 -4.46 3.25 7.35
CA ILE A 91 -3.31 3.15 6.44
C ILE A 91 -2.11 2.59 7.20
N LEU A 92 -1.82 3.09 8.40
CA LEU A 92 -0.69 2.62 9.21
C LEU A 92 -0.85 1.15 9.61
N GLU A 93 -2.04 0.76 10.04
CA GLU A 93 -2.34 -0.63 10.37
C GLU A 93 -2.21 -1.54 9.14
N GLY A 94 -2.74 -1.10 8.00
CA GLY A 94 -2.67 -1.82 6.74
C GLY A 94 -1.23 -2.05 6.27
N ILE A 95 -0.39 -1.00 6.30
CA ILE A 95 1.03 -1.10 5.94
C ILE A 95 1.80 -1.99 6.91
N LYS A 96 1.49 -1.93 8.21
CA LYS A 96 2.06 -2.86 9.20
C LYS A 96 1.72 -4.32 8.87
N LYS A 97 0.43 -4.61 8.63
CA LYS A 97 -0.04 -5.96 8.24
C LYS A 97 0.61 -6.43 6.94
N LEU A 98 0.74 -5.57 5.94
CA LEU A 98 1.41 -5.87 4.67
C LEU A 98 2.88 -6.23 4.89
N LYS A 99 3.61 -5.43 5.66
CA LYS A 99 5.03 -5.69 5.98
C LYS A 99 5.20 -7.04 6.68
N GLU A 100 4.38 -7.32 7.70
CA GLU A 100 4.41 -8.59 8.43
C GLU A 100 4.07 -9.78 7.52
N TRP A 101 3.09 -9.63 6.63
CA TRP A 101 2.70 -10.66 5.66
C TRP A 101 3.82 -11.01 4.68
N ILE A 102 4.56 -10.00 4.21
CA ILE A 102 5.72 -10.16 3.31
C ILE A 102 6.87 -10.86 4.04
N ILE A 103 7.25 -10.39 5.24
CA ILE A 103 8.38 -10.95 6.01
C ILE A 103 8.18 -12.43 6.32
N LYS A 104 6.94 -12.85 6.63
CA LYS A 104 6.61 -14.27 6.89
C LYS A 104 6.75 -15.19 5.66
N ARG A 105 6.91 -14.64 4.46
CA ARG A 105 6.95 -15.37 3.17
C ARG A 105 8.30 -15.29 2.44
N ASN A 106 9.25 -14.52 2.96
CA ASN A 106 10.64 -14.54 2.51
C ASN A 106 11.34 -15.81 3.00
#